data_AF-A0A939YVH1-F1
#
_entry.id   AF-A0A939YVH1-F1
#
_cell.length_a   1.000
_cell.length_b   1.000
_cell.length_c   1.000
_cell.angle_alpha   90.00
_cell.angle_beta   90.00
_cell.angle_gamma   90.00
#
_symmetry.space_group_name_H-M   'P 1'
#
loop_
_entity.id
_entity.type
_entity.pdbx_description
1 polymer ?
#
loop_
_entity_poly.entity_id
_entity_poly.type
_entity_poly.pdbx_seq_one_letter_code
_entity_poly.pdbx_strand_id
1 'polypeptide(L)'
;MFESVVAPIVSLLEDLLKPLILIVGAVGALYCVILGAKFAKAEEPQDREKAKGALKNAIIGFVLIFILLVVLKGLMPKMIDWVNAYYKGTI
;
A
#
# COMPACT_ATOMS: atom_id res chain seq x y z
N MET A 1 -7.87 10.54 29.77
CA MET A 1 -9.08 10.30 28.96
C MET A 1 -8.76 10.24 27.47
N PHE A 2 -8.05 11.23 26.91
CA PHE A 2 -7.61 11.20 25.50
C PHE A 2 -6.74 9.97 25.18
N GLU A 3 -5.76 9.63 26.03
CA GLU A 3 -4.90 8.46 25.79
C GLU A 3 -5.68 7.14 25.71
N SER A 4 -6.62 6.94 26.63
CA SER A 4 -7.47 5.74 26.69
C SER A 4 -8.32 5.53 25.44
N VAL A 5 -8.56 6.59 24.66
CA VAL A 5 -9.32 6.54 23.39
C VAL A 5 -8.37 6.41 22.20
N VAL A 6 -7.22 7.09 22.21
CA VAL A 6 -6.31 7.15 21.06
C VAL A 6 -5.41 5.92 20.95
N ALA A 7 -4.85 5.42 22.05
CA ALA A 7 -3.98 4.25 22.07
C ALA A 7 -4.59 2.99 21.38
N PRO A 8 -5.85 2.59 21.66
CA PRO A 8 -6.43 1.43 20.98
C PRO A 8 -6.62 1.67 19.47
N ILE A 9 -6.93 2.89 19.05
CA ILE A 9 -7.09 3.22 17.61
C ILE A 9 -5.75 3.12 16.89
N VAL A 10 -4.68 3.63 17.49
CA VAL A 10 -3.32 3.57 16.93
C VAL A 10 -2.84 2.13 16.83
N SER A 11 -3.05 1.31 17.87
CA SER A 11 -2.71 -0.12 17.86
C SER A 11 -3.44 -0.86 16.74
N LEU A 12 -4.75 -0.63 16.58
CA LEU A 12 -5.54 -1.25 15.51
C LEU A 12 -5.04 -0.83 14.13
N LEU A 13 -4.67 0.43 13.94
CA LEU A 13 -4.08 0.91 12.70
C LEU A 13 -2.74 0.22 12.41
N GLU A 14 -1.83 0.12 13.38
CA GLU A 14 -0.54 -0.55 13.19
C GLU A 14 -0.68 -2.04 12.88
N ASP A 15 -1.58 -2.72 13.58
CA ASP A 15 -1.84 -4.14 13.41
C ASP A 15 -2.51 -4.47 12.08
N LEU A 16 -3.31 -3.55 11.53
CA LEU A 16 -3.91 -3.70 10.20
C LEU A 16 -2.94 -3.31 9.07
N LEU A 17 -2.13 -2.28 9.26
CA LEU A 17 -1.29 -1.73 8.19
C LEU A 17 -0.15 -2.68 7.80
N LYS A 18 0.41 -3.45 8.76
CA LYS A 18 1.43 -4.48 8.50
C LYS A 18 0.95 -5.60 7.55
N PRO A 19 -0.13 -6.34 7.85
CA PRO A 19 -0.64 -7.38 6.95
C PRO A 19 -1.17 -6.79 5.64
N LEU A 20 -1.71 -5.57 5.65
CA LEU A 20 -2.20 -4.93 4.44
C LEU A 20 -1.07 -4.67 3.42
N ILE A 21 0.09 -4.19 3.86
CA ILE A 21 1.26 -4.04 2.99
C ILE A 21 1.73 -5.40 2.43
N LEU A 22 1.75 -6.43 3.27
CA LEU A 22 2.13 -7.78 2.84
C LEU A 22 1.18 -8.31 1.76
N ILE A 23 -0.13 -8.20 1.98
CA ILE A 23 -1.16 -8.66 1.04
C ILE A 23 -1.09 -7.88 -0.26
N VAL A 24 -1.00 -6.55 -0.20
CA VAL A 24 -0.89 -5.70 -1.39
C VAL A 24 0.36 -6.06 -2.19
N GLY A 25 1.49 -6.29 -1.53
CA GLY A 25 2.72 -6.76 -2.17
C GLY A 25 2.55 -8.10 -2.89
N ALA A 26 1.96 -9.09 -2.21
CA ALA A 26 1.73 -10.42 -2.76
C ALA A 26 0.73 -10.41 -3.94
N VAL A 27 -0.41 -9.75 -3.76
CA VAL A 27 -1.47 -9.64 -4.78
C VAL A 27 -0.97 -8.84 -5.98
N GLY A 28 -0.26 -7.74 -5.75
CA GLY A 28 0.32 -6.93 -6.81
C GLY A 28 1.35 -7.71 -7.63
N ALA A 29 2.24 -8.45 -6.97
CA ALA A 29 3.20 -9.32 -7.65
C ALA A 29 2.50 -10.40 -8.50
N LEU A 30 1.50 -11.09 -7.92
CA LEU A 30 0.73 -12.11 -8.63
C LEU A 30 0.00 -11.53 -9.86
N TYR A 31 -0.63 -10.37 -9.70
CA TYR A 31 -1.34 -9.70 -10.78
C TYR A 31 -0.40 -9.27 -11.92
N CYS A 32 0.80 -8.78 -11.59
CA CYS A 32 1.83 -8.46 -12.57
C CYS A 32 2.29 -9.71 -13.35
N VAL A 33 2.42 -10.87 -12.70
CA VAL A 33 2.77 -12.13 -13.39
C VAL A 33 1.68 -12.54 -14.38
N ILE A 34 0.41 -12.45 -13.99
CA ILE A 34 -0.73 -12.79 -14.87
C ILE A 34 -0.76 -11.87 -16.10
N LEU A 35 -0.61 -10.56 -15.91
CA LEU A 35 -0.58 -9.60 -17.02
C LEU A 35 0.66 -9.77 -17.90
N GLY A 36 1.81 -10.06 -17.31
CA GLY A 36 3.05 -10.37 -18.04
C GLY A 36 2.90 -11.60 -18.92
N ALA A 37 2.29 -12.67 -18.40
CA ALA A 37 1.98 -13.87 -19.17
C ALA A 37 1.01 -13.59 -20.33
N LYS A 38 -0.02 -12.75 -20.11
CA LYS A 38 -0.94 -12.32 -21.18
C LYS A 38 -0.22 -11.51 -22.27
N PHE A 39 0.68 -10.61 -21.89
CA PHE A 39 1.48 -9.84 -22.84
C PHE A 39 2.44 -10.73 -23.65
N ALA A 40 3.11 -11.68 -23.00
CA ALA A 40 4.02 -12.62 -23.67
C ALA A 40 3.33 -13.54 -24.68
N LYS A 41 2.08 -13.94 -24.40
CA LYS A 41 1.26 -14.80 -25.26
C LYS A 41 0.47 -14.05 -26.35
N ALA A 42 0.47 -12.72 -26.35
CA ALA A 42 -0.24 -11.96 -27.37
C ALA A 42 0.49 -12.03 -28.71
N GLU A 43 -0.14 -12.60 -29.73
CA GLU A 43 0.41 -12.76 -31.08
C GLU A 43 -0.08 -11.65 -32.02
N GLU A 44 -1.33 -11.24 -31.88
CA GLU A 44 -1.91 -10.17 -32.70
C GLU A 44 -1.40 -8.77 -32.25
N PRO A 45 -1.11 -7.87 -33.20
CA PRO A 45 -0.64 -6.51 -32.90
C PRO A 45 -1.57 -5.75 -31.95
N GLN A 46 -2.89 -5.89 -32.18
CA GLN A 46 -3.92 -5.22 -31.40
C GLN A 46 -3.95 -5.72 -29.94
N ASP A 47 -3.75 -7.01 -29.71
CA ASP A 47 -3.77 -7.59 -28.37
C ASP A 47 -2.47 -7.32 -27.61
N ARG A 48 -1.33 -7.24 -28.30
CA ARG A 48 -0.07 -6.78 -27.71
C ARG A 48 -0.17 -5.36 -27.18
N GLU A 49 -0.78 -4.46 -27.96
CA GLU A 49 -0.89 -3.05 -27.58
C GLU A 49 -1.83 -2.85 -26.38
N LYS A 50 -2.96 -3.55 -26.36
CA LYS A 50 -3.87 -3.62 -25.20
C LYS A 50 -3.17 -4.19 -23.96
N ALA A 51 -2.48 -5.31 -24.10
CA ALA A 51 -1.78 -5.96 -22.98
C ALA A 51 -0.66 -5.08 -22.43
N LYS A 52 0.10 -4.38 -23.29
CA LYS A 52 1.12 -3.40 -22.89
C LYS A 52 0.52 -2.23 -22.10
N GLY A 53 -0.62 -1.71 -22.55
CA GLY A 53 -1.36 -0.65 -21.85
C GLY A 53 -1.82 -1.11 -20.46
N ALA A 54 -2.38 -2.30 -20.36
CA ALA A 54 -2.79 -2.90 -19.09
C ALA A 54 -1.61 -3.08 -18.13
N LEU A 55 -0.46 -3.55 -18.64
CA LEU A 55 0.76 -3.74 -17.84
C LEU A 55 1.30 -2.41 -17.30
N LYS A 56 1.36 -1.37 -18.15
CA LYS A 56 1.79 -0.02 -17.73
C LYS A 56 0.87 0.53 -16.64
N ASN A 57 -0.44 0.43 -16.82
CA ASN A 57 -1.41 0.93 -15.85
C ASN A 57 -1.34 0.15 -14.53
N ALA A 58 -1.16 -1.17 -14.58
CA ALA A 58 -1.01 -2.00 -13.39
C ALA A 58 0.25 -1.65 -12.59
N ILE A 59 1.39 -1.43 -13.26
CA ILE A 59 2.63 -1.01 -12.60
C ILE A 59 2.44 0.36 -11.93
N ILE A 60 1.87 1.33 -12.63
CA ILE A 60 1.64 2.68 -12.08
C ILE A 60 0.72 2.60 -10.85
N GLY A 61 -0.38 1.87 -10.94
CA GLY A 61 -1.31 1.69 -9.83
C GLY A 61 -0.67 1.00 -8.63
N PHE A 62 0.08 -0.08 -8.87
CA PHE A 62 0.79 -0.80 -7.81
C PHE A 62 1.82 0.08 -7.11
N VAL A 63 2.67 0.77 -7.87
CA VAL A 63 3.70 1.68 -7.33
C VAL A 63 3.06 2.80 -6.53
N LEU A 64 1.97 3.39 -7.04
CA LEU A 64 1.27 4.49 -6.36
C LEU A 64 0.68 4.05 -5.02
N ILE A 65 -0.02 2.92 -4.98
CA ILE A 65 -0.58 2.36 -3.73
C ILE A 65 0.55 1.97 -2.76
N PHE A 66 1.61 1.35 -3.27
CA PHE A 66 2.73 0.92 -2.44
C PHE A 66 3.42 2.12 -1.76
N ILE A 67 3.70 3.18 -2.50
CA ILE A 67 4.28 4.42 -1.95
C ILE A 67 3.34 5.02 -0.91
N LEU A 68 2.03 5.12 -1.19
CA LEU A 68 1.05 5.64 -0.23
C LEU A 68 1.08 4.87 1.09
N LEU A 69 1.09 3.53 1.04
CA LEU A 69 1.09 2.69 2.23
C LEU A 69 2.39 2.81 3.03
N VAL A 70 3.54 2.85 2.35
CA VAL A 70 4.85 3.03 3.00
C VAL A 70 4.95 4.40 3.65
N VAL A 71 4.50 5.45 2.97
CA VAL A 71 4.46 6.81 3.51
C VAL A 71 3.54 6.86 4.75
N LEU A 72 2.34 6.29 4.67
CA LEU A 72 1.42 6.24 5.81
C LEU A 72 2.05 5.51 7.01
N LYS A 73 2.68 4.36 6.78
CA LYS A 73 3.40 3.61 7.82
C LYS A 73 4.52 4.42 8.46
N GLY A 74 5.29 5.15 7.66
CA GLY A 74 6.38 6.01 8.13
C GLY A 74 5.90 7.30 8.80
N LEU A 75 4.73 7.80 8.43
CA LEU A 75 4.14 9.02 8.97
C LEU A 75 3.46 8.80 10.33
N MET A 76 2.89 7.61 10.57
CA MET A 76 2.26 7.24 11.84
C MET A 76 3.11 7.55 13.09
N PRO A 77 4.38 7.09 13.22
CA PRO A 77 5.19 7.39 14.39
C PRO A 77 5.42 8.90 14.56
N LYS A 78 5.61 9.63 13.46
CA LYS A 78 5.79 11.09 13.51
C LYS A 78 4.55 11.82 14.02
N MET A 79 3.37 11.32 13.67
CA MET A 79 2.10 11.86 14.18
C MET A 79 1.93 11.54 15.66
N ILE A 80 2.30 10.34 16.11
CA ILE A 80 2.27 9.97 17.54
C ILE A 80 3.23 10.85 18.34
N ASP A 81 4.46 11.04 17.85
CA ASP A 81 5.45 11.94 18.45
C ASP A 81 4.92 13.37 18.54
N TRP A 82 4.26 13.86 17.49
CA TRP A 82 3.63 15.17 17.49
C TRP A 82 2.53 15.27 18.55
N VAL A 83 1.63 14.30 18.66
CA VAL A 83 0.58 14.30 19.69
C VAL A 83 1.19 14.28 21.10
N ASN A 84 2.18 13.42 21.34
CA ASN A 84 2.89 13.29 22.62
C ASN A 84 3.56 14.61 23.04
N ALA A 85 4.17 15.33 22.10
CA ALA A 85 4.80 16.62 22.36
C ALA A 85 3.82 17.68 22.84
N TYR A 86 2.57 17.65 22.37
CA TYR A 86 1.55 18.62 22.76
C TYR A 86 0.80 18.22 24.03
N TYR A 87 0.59 16.93 24.28
CA TYR A 87 -0.21 16.46 25.41
C TYR A 87 0.55 16.21 26.72
N LYS A 88 1.90 16.30 26.75
CA LYS A 88 2.74 15.98 27.94
C LYS A 88 2.39 14.63 28.61
N GLY A 89 1.72 13.75 27.87
CA GLY A 89 1.36 12.39 28.23
C GLY A 89 1.76 11.50 27.06
N THR A 90 2.26 10.31 27.38
CA THR A 90 2.67 9.31 26.39
C THR A 90 1.46 8.45 26.05
N ILE A 91 0.87 8.64 24.87
CA ILE A 91 0.04 7.62 24.21
C ILE A 91 0.87 6.46 23.69
#